data_AF-A0A168LLX7-F1
#
_entry.id   AF-A0A168LLX7-F1
#
_cell.length_a   1.000
_cell.length_b   1.000
_cell.length_c   1.000
_cell.angle_alpha   90.00
_cell.angle_beta   90.00
_cell.angle_gamma   90.00
#
_symmetry.space_group_name_H-M   'P 1'
#
loop_
_entity.id
_entity.type
_entity.pdbx_description
1 polymer ?
#
loop_
_entity_poly.entity_id
_entity_poly.type
_entity_poly.pdbx_seq_one_letter_code
_entity_poly.pdbx_strand_id
1 'polypeptide(L)'
;MSKNSLALTGRPFTIDSFNIHRLIIAGVMVSSKFFSDVFYTNTRYAKVGGLPVSELNSLELEFLKLNGFNLTVPISELQKYGDQLL
;
A
#
# COMPACT_ATOMS: atom_id res chain seq x y z
N MET A 1 -4.32 -0.19 9.27
CA MET A 1 -3.98 1.20 8.88
C MET A 1 -4.38 2.26 9.91
N SER A 2 -5.66 2.56 10.17
CA SER A 2 -6.07 3.69 11.06
C SER A 2 -5.56 3.61 12.51
N LYS A 3 -5.45 2.41 13.10
CA LYS A 3 -4.90 2.24 14.46
C LYS A 3 -3.42 2.62 14.58
N ASN A 4 -2.62 2.26 13.59
CA ASN A 4 -1.18 2.57 13.58
C ASN A 4 -0.91 4.02 13.22
N SER A 5 -1.76 4.65 12.40
CA SER A 5 -1.62 6.07 12.09
C SER A 5 -1.78 6.95 13.33
N LEU A 6 -2.77 6.65 14.20
CA LEU A 6 -2.94 7.36 15.46
C LEU A 6 -1.68 7.29 16.34
N ALA A 7 -1.05 6.11 16.42
CA ALA A 7 0.17 5.92 17.18
C ALA A 7 1.38 6.67 16.59
N LEU A 8 1.44 6.82 15.26
CA LEU A 8 2.58 7.44 14.56
C LEU A 8 2.47 8.97 14.45
N THR A 9 1.28 9.52 14.22
CA THR A 9 1.08 10.94 13.89
C THR A 9 0.16 11.68 14.85
N GLY A 10 -0.45 10.97 15.81
CA GLY A 10 -1.46 11.53 16.72
C GLY A 10 -2.79 11.86 16.05
N ARG A 11 -2.98 11.48 14.78
CA ARG A 11 -4.22 11.71 14.03
C ARG A 11 -4.66 10.45 13.26
N PRO A 12 -5.97 10.22 13.11
CA PRO A 12 -6.47 9.15 12.25
C PRO A 12 -6.08 9.42 10.80
N PHE A 13 -5.70 8.36 10.08
CA PHE A 13 -5.46 8.41 8.64
C PHE A 13 -6.82 8.46 7.92
N THR A 14 -7.09 9.58 7.27
CA THR A 14 -8.34 9.84 6.52
C THR A 14 -8.06 9.80 5.02
N ILE A 15 -8.85 9.01 4.30
CA ILE A 15 -8.72 8.85 2.85
C ILE A 15 -9.62 9.87 2.16
N ASP A 16 -9.07 10.58 1.18
CA ASP A 16 -9.77 11.57 0.35
C ASP A 16 -9.30 11.50 -1.11
N SER A 17 -9.93 12.32 -1.97
CA SER A 17 -9.61 12.38 -3.40
C SER A 17 -8.19 12.88 -3.70
N PHE A 18 -7.51 13.53 -2.75
CA PHE A 18 -6.15 14.05 -2.92
C PHE A 18 -5.08 13.01 -2.58
N ASN A 19 -5.38 12.05 -1.70
CA ASN A 19 -4.42 11.03 -1.27
C ASN A 19 -4.64 9.63 -1.86
N ILE A 20 -5.86 9.32 -2.31
CA ILE A 20 -6.25 7.97 -2.74
C ILE A 20 -5.35 7.41 -3.86
N HIS A 21 -4.97 8.24 -4.83
CA HIS A 21 -4.14 7.80 -5.96
C HIS A 21 -2.77 7.30 -5.50
N ARG A 22 -2.12 8.05 -4.59
CA ARG A 22 -0.82 7.70 -4.03
C ARG A 22 -0.90 6.45 -3.17
N LEU A 23 -1.98 6.34 -2.39
CA LEU A 23 -2.26 5.17 -1.56
C LEU A 23 -2.39 3.89 -2.40
N ILE A 24 -3.14 3.94 -3.50
CA ILE A 24 -3.33 2.80 -4.40
C ILE A 24 -2.00 2.39 -5.05
N ILE A 25 -1.23 3.35 -5.58
CA ILE A 25 0.06 3.07 -6.23
C ILE A 25 1.02 2.39 -5.25
N ALA A 26 1.16 2.94 -4.04
CA ALA A 26 2.03 2.36 -3.01
C ALA A 26 1.55 0.97 -2.57
N GLY A 27 0.24 0.79 -2.37
CA GLY A 27 -0.36 -0.49 -1.98
C GLY A 27 -0.13 -1.59 -3.00
N VAL A 28 -0.42 -1.33 -4.28
CA VAL A 28 -0.24 -2.31 -5.37
C VAL A 28 1.23 -2.68 -5.57
N MET A 29 2.14 -1.69 -5.49
CA MET A 29 3.57 -1.95 -5.57
C MET A 29 4.05 -2.84 -4.43
N VAL A 30 3.71 -2.49 -3.18
CA VAL A 30 4.13 -3.26 -2.00
C VAL A 30 3.55 -4.67 -2.03
N SER A 31 2.27 -4.82 -2.38
CA SER A 31 1.64 -6.13 -2.48
C SER A 31 2.28 -7.01 -3.56
N SER A 32 2.57 -6.43 -4.73
CA SER A 32 3.23 -7.16 -5.82
C SER A 32 4.63 -7.62 -5.42
N LYS A 33 5.43 -6.76 -4.78
CA LYS A 33 6.74 -7.15 -4.26
C LYS A 33 6.69 -8.21 -3.17
N PHE A 34 5.65 -8.22 -2.34
CA PHE A 34 5.54 -9.14 -1.22
C PHE A 34 4.99 -10.51 -1.62
N PHE A 35 4.03 -10.56 -2.55
CA PHE A 35 3.32 -11.79 -2.91
C PHE A 35 3.72 -12.40 -4.25
N SER A 36 4.37 -11.65 -5.15
CA SER A 36 4.75 -12.17 -6.46
C SER A 36 6.25 -12.51 -6.50
N ASP A 37 6.59 -13.70 -7.01
CA ASP A 37 7.98 -14.11 -7.23
C ASP A 37 8.69 -13.25 -8.29
N VAL A 38 7.90 -12.66 -9.20
CA VAL A 38 8.36 -11.75 -10.24
C VAL A 38 7.75 -10.36 -9.98
N PHE A 39 8.61 -9.40 -9.67
CA PHE A 39 8.22 -8.01 -9.41
C PHE A 39 9.15 -7.04 -10.13
N TYR A 40 8.74 -5.77 -10.23
CA TYR A 40 9.52 -4.73 -10.88
C TYR A 40 10.26 -3.83 -9.91
N THR A 41 11.21 -3.03 -10.41
CA THR A 41 11.91 -2.02 -9.60
C THR A 41 11.01 -0.81 -9.34
N ASN A 42 11.29 -0.07 -8.26
CA ASN A 42 10.56 1.17 -7.94
C ASN A 42 10.59 2.18 -9.08
N THR A 43 11.70 2.25 -9.82
CA THR A 43 11.79 3.10 -11.02
C THR A 43 10.73 2.74 -12.06
N ARG A 44 10.43 1.46 -12.27
CA ARG A 44 9.41 1.03 -13.23
C ARG A 44 7.99 1.33 -12.70
N TYR A 45 7.71 1.05 -11.43
CA TYR A 45 6.42 1.39 -10.82
C TYR A 45 6.18 2.91 -10.81
N ALA A 46 7.20 3.71 -10.47
CA ALA A 46 7.14 5.16 -10.47
C ALA A 46 6.84 5.74 -11.86
N LYS A 47 7.45 5.17 -12.91
CA LYS A 47 7.18 5.57 -14.29
C LYS A 47 5.72 5.33 -14.70
N VAL A 48 5.13 4.20 -14.30
CA VAL A 48 3.71 3.91 -14.59
C VAL A 48 2.78 4.77 -13.71
N GLY A 49 3.14 4.96 -12.44
CA GLY A 49 2.38 5.78 -11.50
C GLY A 49 2.48 7.29 -11.73
N GLY A 50 3.36 7.74 -12.63
CA GLY A 50 3.57 9.17 -12.91
C GLY A 50 4.21 9.94 -11.76
N LEU A 51 5.03 9.27 -10.94
CA LEU A 51 5.65 9.85 -9.74
C LEU A 51 7.18 9.91 -9.86
N PRO A 52 7.85 10.89 -9.21
CA PRO A 52 9.27 10.81 -8.96
C PRO A 52 9.62 9.55 -8.15
N VAL A 53 10.73 8.89 -8.50
CA VAL A 53 11.16 7.66 -7.83
C VAL A 53 11.41 7.88 -6.33
N SER A 54 11.99 9.02 -5.96
CA SER A 54 12.23 9.41 -4.56
C SER A 54 10.93 9.52 -3.75
N GLU A 55 9.87 9.99 -4.39
CA GLU A 55 8.55 10.10 -3.77
C GLU A 55 7.93 8.71 -3.58
N LEU A 56 7.98 7.85 -4.60
CA LEU A 56 7.47 6.49 -4.48
C LEU A 56 8.22 5.68 -3.40
N ASN A 57 9.53 5.87 -3.28
CA ASN A 57 10.32 5.25 -2.21
C ASN A 57 9.87 5.70 -0.81
N SER A 58 9.53 6.98 -0.66
CA SER A 58 9.00 7.52 0.59
C SER A 58 7.61 6.94 0.91
N LEU A 59 6.74 6.86 -0.10
CA LEU A 59 5.41 6.28 0.01
C LEU A 59 5.45 4.78 0.35
N GLU A 60 6.41 4.03 -0.19
CA GLU A 60 6.63 2.63 0.16
C GLU A 60 6.86 2.47 1.67
N LEU A 61 7.79 3.25 2.22
CA LEU A 61 8.14 3.19 3.64
C LEU A 61 6.96 3.63 4.53
N GLU A 62 6.25 4.68 4.14
CA GLU A 62 5.08 5.16 4.87
C GLU A 62 3.96 4.11 4.89
N PHE A 63 3.69 3.48 3.75
CA PHE A 63 2.71 2.41 3.64
C PHE A 63 3.06 1.21 4.56
N LEU A 64 4.34 0.80 4.58
CA LEU A 64 4.80 -0.28 5.47
C LEU A 64 4.63 0.07 6.95
N LYS A 65 4.98 1.31 7.35
CA LYS A 65 4.79 1.81 8.72
C LYS A 65 3.31 1.83 9.12
N LEU A 66 2.43 2.28 8.23
CA LEU A 66 0.98 2.31 8.47
C LEU A 66 0.38 0.91 8.66
N ASN A 67 1.00 -0.13 8.10
CA ASN A 67 0.61 -1.53 8.32
C ASN A 67 1.39 -2.20 9.46
N GLY A 68 2.34 -1.51 10.09
CA GLY A 68 3.20 -2.09 11.12
C GLY A 68 4.02 -3.26 10.57
N PHE A 69 4.40 -3.21 9.29
CA PHE A 69 5.09 -4.26 8.56
C PHE A 69 4.36 -5.62 8.49
N ASN A 70 3.09 -5.69 8.90
CA ASN A 70 2.26 -6.88 8.73
C ASN A 70 1.52 -6.81 7.39
N LEU A 71 2.01 -7.57 6.40
CA LEU A 71 1.46 -7.60 5.04
C LEU A 71 0.79 -8.93 4.68
N THR A 72 0.87 -9.93 5.55
CA THR A 72 0.32 -11.25 5.29
C THR A 72 -1.21 -11.21 5.29
N VAL A 73 -1.81 -11.75 4.23
CA VAL A 73 -3.27 -11.91 4.12
C VAL A 73 -3.56 -13.40 4.07
N PRO A 74 -4.31 -13.97 5.03
CA PRO A 74 -4.68 -15.37 5.00
C PRO A 74 -5.69 -15.63 3.87
N ILE A 75 -5.66 -16.85 3.33
CA ILE A 75 -6.55 -17.27 2.23
C ILE A 75 -8.03 -17.08 2.59
N SER A 76 -8.40 -17.33 3.85
CA SER A 76 -9.77 -17.13 4.33
C SER A 76 -10.23 -15.68 4.25
N GLU A 77 -9.34 -14.72 4.50
CA GLU A 77 -9.65 -13.29 4.37
C GLU A 77 -9.75 -12.88 2.90
N LEU A 78 -8.84 -13.39 2.05
CA LEU A 78 -8.90 -13.15 0.61
C LEU A 78 -10.21 -13.69 0.00
N GLN A 79 -10.61 -14.91 0.37
CA GLN A 79 -11.86 -15.52 -0.09
C GLN A 79 -13.08 -14.69 0.34
N LYS A 80 -13.11 -14.25 1.60
CA LYS A 80 -14.19 -13.41 2.12
C LYS A 80 -14.41 -12.15 1.28
N TYR A 81 -13.33 -11.47 0.85
CA TYR A 81 -13.47 -10.31 -0.03
C TYR A 81 -13.90 -10.70 -1.44
N GLY A 82 -13.46 -11.85 -1.95
CA GLY A 82 -13.93 -12.39 -3.23
C GLY A 82 -15.43 -12.66 -3.24
N ASP A 83 -15.96 -13.24 -2.16
CA ASP A 83 -17.39 -13.52 -2.01
C ASP A 83 -18.26 -12.25 -1.93
N GLN A 84 -17.69 -11.10 -1.54
CA GLN A 84 -18.39 -9.81 -1.51
C GLN A 84 -18.48 -9.14 -2.88
N LEU A 85 -17.65 -9.55 -3.83
CA LEU A 85 -17.59 -8.99 -5.19
C LEU A 85 -18.46 -9.76 -6.19
N LEU A 86 -18.92 -10.96 -5.83
CA LEU A 86 -19.80 -11.83 -6.61
C LEU A 86 -21.26 -11.70 -6.15
#